data_AF-A0A7K3GCB5-F1
#
_entry.id   AF-A0A7K3GCB5-F1
#
_cell.length_a   1.000
_cell.length_b   1.000
_cell.length_c   1.000
_cell.angle_alpha   90.00
_cell.angle_beta   90.00
_cell.angle_gamma   90.00
#
_symmetry.space_group_name_H-M   'P 1'
#
loop_
_entity.id
_entity.type
_entity.pdbx_description
1 polymer ?
#
loop_
_entity_poly.entity_id
_entity_poly.type
_entity_poly.pdbx_seq_one_letter_code
_entity_poly.pdbx_strand_id
1 'polypeptide(L)'
;MARRRKPATAPLDMEPPEWLWGEPLGRIALRAQRTGENGMAAIIRARKEWRAERDKWLSERGLVVWGMEGLSYSEFQRIQKQEPHRILRRPDIA
;
A
#
# COMPACT_ATOMS: atom_id res chain seq x y z
N MET A 1 14.83 7.11 -32.05
CA MET A 1 14.56 7.32 -30.61
C MET A 1 14.04 6.01 -30.02
N ALA A 2 14.87 5.29 -29.26
CA ALA A 2 14.49 4.01 -28.68
C ALA A 2 13.53 4.23 -27.50
N ARG A 3 12.25 3.86 -27.66
CA ARG A 3 11.30 3.81 -26.55
C ARG A 3 11.81 2.76 -25.56
N ARG A 4 12.31 3.18 -24.40
CA ARG A 4 12.62 2.28 -23.27
C ARG A 4 11.37 1.45 -22.99
N ARG A 5 11.37 0.18 -23.37
CA ARG A 5 10.34 -0.77 -22.96
C ARG A 5 10.40 -0.82 -21.43
N LYS A 6 9.34 -0.32 -20.80
CA LYS A 6 9.08 -0.44 -19.37
C LYS A 6 9.25 -1.93 -19.04
N PRO A 7 10.14 -2.32 -18.11
CA PRO A 7 10.24 -3.72 -17.73
C PRO A 7 8.84 -4.12 -17.26
N ALA A 8 8.26 -5.11 -17.93
CA ALA A 8 6.97 -5.67 -17.57
C ALA A 8 7.12 -6.18 -16.15
N THR A 9 6.56 -5.45 -15.19
CA THR A 9 6.21 -6.01 -13.89
C THR A 9 5.51 -7.32 -14.19
N ALA A 10 6.07 -8.44 -13.73
CA ALA A 10 5.43 -9.74 -13.89
C ALA A 10 3.95 -9.57 -13.49
N PRO A 11 3.00 -10.02 -14.32
CA PRO A 11 1.59 -9.86 -14.01
C PRO A 11 1.38 -10.48 -12.63
N LEU A 12 0.92 -9.66 -11.68
CA LEU A 12 0.30 -10.23 -10.50
C LEU A 12 -0.85 -11.05 -11.06
N ASP A 13 -0.85 -12.36 -10.86
CA ASP A 13 -1.94 -13.25 -11.30
C ASP A 13 -3.31 -12.85 -10.69
N MET A 14 -3.33 -11.82 -9.83
CA MET A 14 -4.49 -11.25 -9.20
C MET A 14 -4.32 -9.72 -9.09
N GLU A 15 -5.30 -8.96 -9.58
CA GLU A 15 -5.32 -7.50 -9.40
C GLU A 15 -5.30 -7.15 -7.89
N PRO A 16 -4.52 -6.14 -7.46
CA PRO A 16 -4.53 -5.70 -6.08
C PRO A 16 -5.95 -5.27 -5.67
N PRO A 17 -6.45 -5.72 -4.52
CA PRO A 17 -7.81 -5.41 -4.13
C PRO A 17 -7.99 -3.92 -3.87
N GLU A 18 -9.15 -3.35 -4.20
CA GLU A 18 -9.41 -1.91 -4.12
C GLU A 18 -9.16 -1.31 -2.73
N TRP A 19 -9.42 -2.09 -1.66
CA TRP A 19 -9.18 -1.66 -0.29
C TRP A 19 -7.70 -1.35 0.01
N LEU A 20 -6.77 -1.86 -0.79
CA LEU A 20 -5.33 -1.60 -0.68
C LEU A 20 -4.99 -0.13 -1.00
N TRP A 21 -5.85 0.54 -1.77
CA TRP A 21 -5.64 1.90 -2.28
C TRP A 21 -6.44 2.97 -1.54
N GLY A 22 -7.53 2.59 -0.89
CA GLY A 22 -8.40 3.50 -0.15
C GLY A 22 -7.90 3.69 1.28
N GLU A 23 -7.71 4.94 1.71
CA GLU A 23 -7.61 5.22 3.14
C GLU A 23 -8.89 4.71 3.83
N PRO A 24 -8.80 4.15 5.06
CA PRO A 24 -9.92 3.51 5.72
C PRO A 24 -10.99 4.50 6.21
N LEU A 25 -11.09 5.71 5.65
CA LEU A 25 -11.98 6.79 6.08
C LEU A 25 -13.45 6.33 6.22
N GLY A 26 -13.93 5.44 5.34
CA GLY A 26 -15.26 4.81 5.47
C GLY A 26 -15.37 3.89 6.70
N ARG A 27 -14.37 3.02 6.94
CA ARG A 27 -14.31 2.14 8.12
C ARG A 27 -14.11 2.95 9.42
N ILE A 28 -13.35 4.04 9.34
CA ILE A 28 -13.13 5.02 10.40
C ILE A 28 -14.43 5.69 10.82
N ALA A 29 -15.18 6.22 9.85
CA ALA A 29 -16.43 6.95 10.10
C ALA A 29 -17.47 6.03 10.77
N LEU A 30 -17.62 4.81 10.26
CA LEU A 30 -18.49 3.78 10.85
C LEU A 30 -18.09 3.40 12.28
N ARG A 31 -16.78 3.30 12.56
CA ARG A 31 -16.30 2.90 13.89
C ARG A 31 -16.40 4.02 14.91
N ALA A 32 -16.03 5.25 14.53
CA ALA A 32 -16.14 6.42 15.40
C ALA A 32 -17.60 6.68 15.81
N GLN A 33 -18.56 6.49 14.89
CA GLN A 33 -19.98 6.56 15.21
C GLN A 33 -20.43 5.48 16.21
N ARG A 34 -19.83 4.29 16.16
CA ARG A 34 -20.23 3.13 16.96
C ARG A 34 -19.61 3.11 18.37
N THR A 35 -18.39 3.63 18.55
CA THR A 35 -17.66 3.54 19.83
C THR A 35 -17.71 4.81 20.67
N GLY A 36 -18.15 5.94 20.11
CA GLY A 36 -18.11 7.24 20.80
C GLY A 36 -16.68 7.71 21.11
N GLU A 37 -15.66 7.07 20.54
CA GLU A 37 -14.27 7.52 20.62
C GLU A 37 -14.13 8.88 19.94
N ASN A 38 -13.27 9.74 20.50
CA ASN A 38 -12.87 10.97 19.83
C ASN A 38 -12.39 10.62 18.41
N GLY A 39 -13.01 11.24 17.40
CA GLY A 39 -12.87 10.83 15.99
C GLY A 39 -11.41 10.72 15.54
N MET A 40 -10.50 11.53 16.10
CA MET A 40 -9.07 11.48 15.79
C MET A 40 -8.38 10.19 16.27
N ALA A 41 -8.70 9.68 17.46
CA ALA A 41 -8.12 8.43 17.97
C ALA A 41 -8.57 7.23 17.13
N ALA A 42 -9.85 7.20 16.76
CA ALA A 42 -10.42 6.20 15.87
C ALA A 42 -9.79 6.24 14.46
N ILE A 43 -9.55 7.45 13.92
CA ILE A 43 -8.81 7.65 12.65
C ILE A 43 -7.41 7.04 12.73
N ILE A 44 -6.64 7.39 13.76
CA ILE A 44 -5.25 6.93 13.91
C ILE A 44 -5.21 5.41 14.02
N ARG A 45 -6.07 4.82 14.86
CA ARG A 45 -6.13 3.37 15.06
C ARG A 45 -6.48 2.63 13.76
N ALA A 46 -7.53 3.05 13.07
CA ALA A 46 -7.93 2.41 11.83
C ALA A 46 -6.88 2.57 10.73
N ARG A 47 -6.17 3.70 10.66
CA ARG A 47 -5.02 3.87 9.76
C ARG A 47 -3.89 2.89 10.08
N LYS A 48 -3.60 2.65 11.36
CA LYS A 48 -2.61 1.65 11.78
C LYS A 48 -3.04 0.23 11.39
N GLU A 49 -4.29 -0.13 11.68
CA GLU A 49 -4.85 -1.45 11.32
C GLU A 49 -4.82 -1.67 9.79
N TRP A 50 -5.26 -0.68 9.01
CA TRP A 50 -5.18 -0.74 7.55
C TRP A 50 -3.75 -0.87 7.03
N ARG A 51 -2.78 -0.11 7.59
CA ARG A 51 -1.37 -0.26 7.22
C ARG A 51 -0.84 -1.66 7.51
N ALA A 52 -1.18 -2.22 8.67
CA ALA A 52 -0.76 -3.57 9.04
C ALA A 52 -1.33 -4.63 8.08
N GLU A 53 -2.62 -4.54 7.75
CA GLU A 53 -3.26 -5.44 6.75
C GLU A 53 -2.63 -5.30 5.37
N ARG A 54 -2.40 -4.06 4.92
CA ARG A 54 -1.76 -3.74 3.64
C ARG A 54 -0.34 -4.30 3.58
N ASP A 55 0.47 -4.03 4.60
CA ASP A 55 1.88 -4.41 4.63
C ASP A 55 2.02 -5.94 4.73
N LYS A 56 1.13 -6.62 5.48
CA LYS A 56 1.05 -8.08 5.48
C LYS A 56 0.74 -8.64 4.09
N TRP A 57 -0.30 -8.11 3.44
CA TRP A 57 -0.70 -8.57 2.11
C TRP A 57 0.42 -8.40 1.06
N LEU A 58 1.15 -7.27 1.13
CA LEU A 58 2.31 -6.99 0.28
C LEU A 58 3.48 -7.94 0.57
N SER A 59 3.79 -8.17 1.85
CA SER A 59 4.90 -9.03 2.30
C SER A 59 4.72 -10.47 1.82
N GLU A 60 3.51 -11.02 1.95
CA GLU A 60 3.16 -12.37 1.48
C GLU A 60 3.39 -12.57 -0.03
N ARG A 61 3.42 -11.47 -0.79
CA ARG A 61 3.57 -11.47 -2.26
C ARG A 61 4.94 -10.96 -2.70
N GLY A 62 5.86 -10.71 -1.76
CA GLY A 62 7.18 -10.15 -2.05
C GLY A 62 7.14 -8.72 -2.61
N LEU A 63 6.00 -8.03 -2.46
CA LEU A 63 5.80 -6.67 -2.93
C LEU A 63 6.13 -5.65 -1.83
N VAL A 64 6.44 -4.43 -2.25
CA VAL A 64 6.71 -3.31 -1.35
C VAL A 64 6.08 -2.02 -1.86
N VAL A 65 5.79 -1.11 -0.92
CA VAL A 65 5.39 0.28 -1.19
C VAL A 65 6.22 1.21 -0.34
N TRP A 66 6.31 2.48 -0.73
CA TRP A 66 6.95 3.48 0.11
C TRP A 66 6.19 3.67 1.43
N GLY A 67 6.92 3.73 2.55
CA GLY A 67 6.35 3.86 3.89
C GLY A 67 5.72 2.57 4.44
N MET A 68 6.17 1.41 3.94
CA MET A 68 5.92 0.10 4.55
C MET A 68 6.71 -0.03 5.86
N GLU A 69 6.11 -0.67 6.87
CA GLU A 69 6.76 -0.91 8.15
C GLU A 69 8.05 -1.74 7.96
N GLY A 70 9.13 -1.34 8.63
CA GLY A 70 10.44 -2.00 8.52
C GLY A 70 11.23 -1.67 7.24
N LEU A 71 10.67 -0.94 6.28
CA LEU A 71 11.34 -0.61 5.03
C LEU A 71 12.02 0.77 5.10
N SER A 72 13.35 0.77 5.09
CA SER A 72 14.13 2.02 5.07
C SER A 72 14.09 2.71 3.69
N TYR A 73 14.38 4.01 3.65
CA TYR A 73 14.48 4.75 2.39
C TYR A 73 15.57 4.20 1.46
N SER A 74 16.75 3.90 2.01
CA SER A 74 17.87 3.35 1.23
C SER A 74 17.53 1.97 0.65
N GLU A 75 16.84 1.13 1.41
CA GLU A 75 16.37 -0.16 0.94
C GLU A 75 15.29 -0.02 -0.13
N PHE A 76 14.33 0.87 0.05
CA PHE A 76 13.34 1.16 -0.98
C PHE A 76 14.00 1.64 -2.29
N GLN A 77 14.99 2.54 -2.21
CA GLN A 77 15.77 3.00 -3.37
C GLN A 77 16.53 1.85 -4.04
N ARG A 78 17.12 0.93 -3.25
CA ARG A 78 17.78 -0.27 -3.76
C ARG A 78 16.80 -1.15 -4.54
N ILE A 79 15.64 -1.46 -3.96
CA ILE A 79 14.58 -2.24 -4.61
C ILE A 79 14.10 -1.53 -5.87
N GLN A 80 13.91 -0.21 -5.82
CA GLN A 80 13.49 0.57 -6.99
C GLN A 80 14.46 0.46 -8.17
N LYS A 81 15.76 0.38 -7.89
CA LYS A 81 16.81 0.26 -8.89
C LYS A 81 17.03 -1.17 -9.37
N GLN A 82 17.02 -2.14 -8.45
CA GLN A 82 17.44 -3.52 -8.71
C GLN A 82 16.26 -4.46 -8.97
N GLU A 83 15.14 -4.26 -8.28
CA GLU A 83 13.98 -5.15 -8.26
C GLU A 83 12.67 -4.35 -8.48
N PRO A 84 12.56 -3.53 -9.55
CA PRO A 84 11.43 -2.61 -9.72
C PRO A 84 10.07 -3.31 -9.83
N HIS A 85 10.05 -4.59 -10.20
CA HIS A 85 8.84 -5.42 -10.26
C HIS A 85 8.22 -5.68 -8.88
N ARG A 86 9.00 -5.55 -7.79
CA ARG A 86 8.49 -5.68 -6.41
C ARG A 86 7.76 -4.42 -5.95
N ILE A 87 7.96 -3.29 -6.62
CA ILE A 87 7.28 -2.06 -6.22
C ILE A 87 5.86 -2.07 -6.76
N LEU A 88 4.91 -2.18 -5.86
CA LEU A 88 3.52 -2.00 -6.21
C LEU A 88 3.25 -0.50 -6.37
N ARG A 89 2.79 -0.10 -7.56
CA ARG A 89 2.38 1.29 -7.83
C ARG A 89 0.87 1.36 -7.82
N ARG A 90 0.33 2.40 -7.19
CA ARG A 90 -1.09 2.71 -7.33
C ARG A 90 -1.39 2.96 -8.81
N PRO A 91 -2.44 2.34 -9.38
CA PRO A 91 -2.89 2.71 -10.71
C PRO A 91 -3.26 4.19 -10.71
N ASP A 92 -2.81 4.92 -11.72
CA ASP A 92 -3.24 6.30 -11.93
C ASP A 92 -4.77 6.25 -12.10
N ILE A 93 -5.50 6.89 -11.19
CA ILE A 93 -6.93 7.09 -11.33
C ILE A 93 -7.06 8.12 -12.44
N ALA A 94 -7.48 7.67 -13.63
CA ALA A 94 -7.83 8.54 -14.75
C ALA A 94 -9.09 9.36 -14.43
#